data_AF-A0A960LNF3-F1
#
_entry.id   AF-A0A960LNF3-F1
#
_cell.length_a   1.000
_cell.length_b   1.000
_cell.length_c   1.000
_cell.angle_alpha   90.00
_cell.angle_beta   90.00
_cell.angle_gamma   90.00
#
_symmetry.space_group_name_H-M   'P 1'
#
loop_
_entity.id
_entity.type
_entity.pdbx_description
1 polymer ?
#
loop_
_entity_poly.entity_id
_entity_poly.type
_entity_poly.pdbx_seq_one_letter_code
_entity_poly.pdbx_strand_id
1 'polypeptide(L)'
;MKSFSELPNYRDLRKLWKQEPIDPPMPRLELTPDSWVERGAEVVGWSLARLEYWLSESGWLRAWLRLNLFLSIVLTSAGVLLLPPVAQVLEQVAKSSHWISSIAGDVVGVLTSLPPVVISIGVLYLAFLLVRLFRQKRLTSRAYGHDESWQ
;
A
#
# COMPACT_ATOMS: atom_id res chain seq x y z
N MET A 1 17.96 -49.73 0.07
CA MET A 1 17.54 -48.57 -0.73
C MET A 1 16.36 -49.01 -1.58
N LYS A 2 15.17 -48.43 -1.39
CA LYS A 2 13.98 -48.79 -2.19
C LYS A 2 14.11 -48.22 -3.60
N SER A 3 13.82 -49.04 -4.62
CA SER A 3 13.93 -48.69 -6.04
C SER A 3 12.84 -47.68 -6.44
N PHE A 4 13.14 -46.75 -7.36
CA PHE A 4 12.18 -45.78 -7.91
C PHE A 4 10.94 -46.43 -8.56
N SER A 5 10.99 -47.73 -8.84
CA SER A 5 9.85 -48.54 -9.30
C SER A 5 8.82 -48.90 -8.22
N GLU A 6 9.11 -48.63 -6.94
CA GLU A 6 8.17 -48.81 -5.82
C GLU A 6 7.41 -47.52 -5.44
N LEU A 7 7.54 -46.45 -6.24
CA LEU A 7 6.78 -45.23 -5.98
C LEU A 7 5.27 -45.51 -6.12
N PRO A 8 4.45 -45.09 -5.14
CA PRO A 8 3.00 -45.28 -5.20
C PRO A 8 2.47 -44.66 -6.49
N ASN A 9 1.69 -45.46 -7.23
CA ASN A 9 1.13 -45.08 -8.51
C ASN A 9 0.33 -43.76 -8.35
N TYR A 10 0.44 -42.81 -9.27
CA TYR A 10 -0.24 -41.51 -9.18
C TYR A 10 -1.77 -41.65 -9.04
N ARG A 11 -2.35 -42.79 -9.43
CA ARG A 11 -3.75 -43.15 -9.16
C ARG A 11 -4.05 -43.34 -7.67
N ASP A 12 -3.09 -43.80 -6.87
CA ASP A 12 -3.23 -43.95 -5.41
C ASP A 12 -3.10 -42.62 -4.66
N LEU A 13 -2.40 -41.62 -5.23
CA LEU A 13 -2.45 -40.24 -4.70
C LEU A 13 -3.88 -39.68 -4.71
N ARG A 14 -4.71 -40.11 -5.67
CA ARG A 14 -6.13 -39.77 -5.73
C ARG A 14 -6.93 -40.39 -4.58
N LYS A 15 -6.49 -41.54 -4.04
CA LYS A 15 -7.08 -42.17 -2.85
C LYS A 15 -6.70 -41.41 -1.57
N LEU A 16 -5.49 -40.86 -1.48
CA LEU A 16 -5.10 -39.95 -0.38
C LEU A 16 -6.00 -38.70 -0.31
N TRP A 17 -6.69 -38.39 -1.41
CA TRP A 17 -7.63 -37.28 -1.49
C TRP A 17 -9.05 -37.59 -1.06
N LYS A 18 -9.41 -38.87 -0.88
CA LYS A 18 -10.73 -39.26 -0.41
C LYS A 18 -10.91 -38.94 1.07
N GLN A 19 -12.00 -38.25 1.38
CA GLN A 19 -12.44 -37.91 2.74
C GLN A 19 -13.24 -39.08 3.33
N GLU A 20 -12.65 -40.27 3.33
CA GLU A 20 -13.30 -41.40 4.01
C GLU A 20 -13.10 -41.21 5.52
N PRO A 21 -14.17 -41.34 6.33
CA PRO A 21 -14.07 -41.35 7.79
C PRO A 21 -12.99 -42.36 8.22
N ILE A 22 -12.16 -41.96 9.18
CA ILE A 22 -11.11 -42.84 9.70
C ILE A 22 -11.79 -43.83 10.63
N ASP A 23 -11.52 -45.12 10.45
CA ASP A 23 -12.02 -46.13 11.39
C ASP A 23 -11.48 -45.87 12.81
N PRO A 24 -12.31 -46.08 13.85
CA PRO A 24 -11.88 -45.87 15.22
C PRO A 24 -10.65 -46.74 15.52
N PRO A 25 -9.58 -46.15 16.12
CA PRO A 25 -8.36 -46.89 16.39
C PRO A 25 -8.64 -48.00 17.40
N MET A 26 -8.69 -49.25 16.94
CA MET A 26 -8.82 -50.40 17.82
C MET A 26 -7.51 -50.56 18.61
N PRO A 27 -7.56 -50.67 19.95
CA PRO A 27 -6.38 -50.96 20.75
C PRO A 27 -5.96 -52.43 20.56
N ARG A 28 -5.40 -52.76 19.39
CA ARG A 28 -4.61 -53.98 19.18
C ARG A 28 -3.14 -53.61 19.29
N LEU A 29 -2.72 -53.32 20.52
CA LEU A 29 -1.31 -53.16 20.86
C LEU A 29 -0.74 -54.56 21.03
N GLU A 30 -0.15 -55.10 19.96
CA GLU A 30 0.69 -56.30 20.04
C GLU A 30 2.03 -55.88 20.65
N LEU A 31 2.02 -55.61 21.96
CA LEU A 31 3.18 -55.12 22.70
C LEU A 31 4.33 -56.11 22.52
N THR A 32 5.25 -55.79 21.62
CA THR A 32 6.41 -56.64 21.33
C THR A 32 7.24 -56.77 22.63
N PRO A 33 7.38 -57.98 23.20
CA PRO A 33 7.85 -58.15 24.58
C PRO A 33 9.34 -57.84 24.79
N ASP A 34 10.13 -57.75 23.72
CA ASP A 34 11.60 -57.72 23.82
C ASP A 34 12.24 -56.35 23.52
N SER A 35 11.49 -55.39 22.97
CA SER A 35 12.02 -54.08 22.57
C SER A 35 11.28 -52.93 23.26
N TRP A 36 11.99 -52.15 24.07
CA TRP A 36 11.44 -50.95 24.71
C TRP A 36 11.21 -49.81 23.70
N VAL A 37 12.03 -49.75 22.65
CA VAL A 37 11.93 -48.76 21.58
C VAL A 37 10.72 -49.03 20.70
N GLU A 38 10.48 -50.29 20.32
CA GLU A 38 9.31 -50.67 19.52
C GLU A 38 8.02 -50.44 20.29
N ARG A 39 7.98 -50.75 21.59
CA ARG A 39 6.84 -50.40 22.46
C ARG A 39 6.60 -48.90 22.55
N GLY A 40 7.67 -48.11 22.69
CA GLY A 40 7.55 -46.64 22.67
C GLY A 40 6.97 -46.14 21.34
N ALA A 41 7.43 -46.69 20.22
CA ALA A 41 6.95 -46.33 18.89
C ALA A 41 5.48 -46.74 18.68
N GLU A 42 5.06 -47.92 19.14
CA GLU A 42 3.67 -48.39 19.10
C GLU A 42 2.73 -47.51 19.93
N VAL A 43 3.14 -47.13 21.15
CA VAL A 43 2.37 -46.24 22.02
C VAL A 43 2.24 -44.83 21.43
N VAL A 44 3.33 -44.30 20.87
CA VAL A 44 3.31 -43.00 20.18
C VAL A 44 2.44 -43.06 18.93
N GLY A 45 2.55 -44.13 18.14
CA GLY A 45 1.73 -44.36 16.95
C GLY A 45 0.25 -44.45 17.28
N TRP A 46 -0.12 -45.19 18.32
CA TRP A 46 -1.50 -45.27 18.81
C TRP A 46 -2.00 -43.93 19.35
N SER A 47 -1.15 -43.18 20.05
CA SER A 47 -1.50 -41.85 20.58
C SER A 47 -1.75 -40.85 19.44
N LEU A 48 -0.93 -40.88 18.40
CA LEU A 48 -1.11 -40.08 17.18
C LEU A 48 -2.39 -40.48 16.43
N ALA A 49 -2.64 -41.77 16.22
CA ALA A 49 -3.86 -42.26 15.58
C ALA A 49 -5.12 -41.89 16.38
N ARG A 50 -5.03 -41.94 17.72
CA ARG A 50 -6.12 -41.52 18.62
C ARG A 50 -6.35 -40.02 18.58
N LEU A 51 -5.29 -39.21 18.59
CA LEU A 51 -5.40 -37.75 18.43
C LEU A 51 -5.98 -37.40 17.07
N GLU A 52 -5.54 -38.08 16.01
CA GLU A 52 -6.04 -37.87 14.66
C GLU A 52 -7.52 -38.22 14.52
N TYR A 53 -7.95 -39.33 15.11
CA TYR A 53 -9.37 -39.69 15.20
C TYR A 53 -10.17 -38.65 16.00
N TRP A 54 -9.65 -38.20 17.14
CA TRP A 54 -10.34 -37.21 18.00
C TRP A 54 -10.46 -35.83 17.35
N LEU A 55 -9.43 -35.41 16.60
CA LEU A 55 -9.43 -34.15 15.86
C LEU A 55 -10.23 -34.20 14.55
N SER A 56 -10.42 -35.39 13.98
CA SER A 56 -10.93 -35.55 12.61
C SER A 56 -11.77 -36.82 12.40
N GLU A 57 -12.66 -37.15 13.34
CA GLU A 57 -13.58 -38.30 13.25
C GLU A 57 -14.39 -38.29 11.94
N SER A 58 -14.83 -37.11 11.51
CA SER A 58 -15.61 -36.88 10.28
C SER A 58 -14.79 -36.45 9.05
N GLY A 59 -13.46 -36.32 9.18
CA GLY A 59 -12.62 -35.75 8.11
C GLY A 59 -12.70 -34.22 7.97
N TRP A 60 -13.50 -33.54 8.80
CA TRP A 60 -13.77 -32.10 8.69
C TRP A 60 -12.52 -31.23 8.89
N LEU A 61 -11.69 -31.52 9.87
CA LEU A 61 -10.48 -30.73 10.13
C LEU A 61 -9.48 -30.79 8.97
N ARG A 62 -9.32 -31.98 8.36
CA ARG A 62 -8.49 -32.14 7.15
C ARG A 62 -9.05 -31.32 5.99
N ALA A 63 -10.38 -31.29 5.83
CA ALA A 63 -11.04 -30.46 4.81
C ALA A 63 -10.84 -28.96 5.09
N TRP A 64 -10.98 -28.54 6.35
CA TRP A 64 -10.81 -27.16 6.78
C TRP A 64 -9.36 -26.68 6.60
N LEU A 65 -8.37 -27.46 7.00
CA LEU A 65 -6.95 -27.14 6.77
C LEU A 65 -6.63 -27.08 5.28
N ARG A 66 -7.17 -27.99 4.47
CA ARG A 66 -6.99 -27.97 3.02
C ARG A 66 -7.62 -26.74 2.38
N LEU A 67 -8.81 -26.33 2.82
CA LEU A 67 -9.47 -25.12 2.35
C LEU A 67 -8.63 -23.89 2.70
N ASN A 68 -8.15 -23.78 3.94
CA ASN A 68 -7.32 -22.66 4.35
C ASN A 68 -5.98 -22.61 3.62
N LEU A 69 -5.35 -23.77 3.41
CA LEU A 69 -4.11 -23.85 2.64
C LEU A 69 -4.32 -23.48 1.17
N PHE A 70 -5.40 -23.96 0.56
CA PHE A 70 -5.76 -23.59 -0.81
C PHE A 70 -6.04 -22.08 -0.90
N LEU A 71 -6.82 -21.56 0.04
CA LEU A 71 -7.16 -20.14 0.12
C LEU A 71 -5.89 -19.29 0.32
N SER A 72 -4.96 -19.69 1.19
CA SER A 72 -3.72 -18.95 1.43
C SER A 72 -2.82 -18.94 0.20
N ILE A 73 -2.72 -20.05 -0.54
CA ILE A 73 -1.98 -20.12 -1.80
C ILE A 73 -2.62 -19.20 -2.83
N VAL A 74 -3.94 -19.25 -2.99
CA VAL A 74 -4.67 -18.39 -3.94
C VAL A 74 -4.48 -16.92 -3.59
N LEU A 75 -4.70 -16.52 -2.33
CA LEU A 75 -4.52 -15.14 -1.88
C LEU A 75 -3.08 -14.66 -2.03
N THR A 76 -2.10 -15.52 -1.72
CA THR A 76 -0.68 -15.18 -1.87
C THR A 76 -0.33 -15.00 -3.35
N SER A 77 -0.80 -15.90 -4.22
CA SER A 77 -0.59 -15.78 -5.67
C SER A 77 -1.23 -14.52 -6.23
N ALA A 78 -2.46 -14.20 -5.83
CA ALA A 78 -3.16 -12.98 -6.22
C ALA A 78 -2.43 -11.74 -5.69
N GLY A 79 -2.02 -11.75 -4.42
CA GLY A 79 -1.27 -10.68 -3.80
C GLY A 79 0.05 -10.40 -4.51
N VAL A 80 0.85 -11.44 -4.77
CA VAL A 80 2.13 -11.31 -5.50
C VAL A 80 1.93 -10.78 -6.92
N LEU A 81 0.84 -11.15 -7.59
CA LEU A 81 0.54 -10.70 -8.94
C LEU A 81 -0.01 -9.26 -8.98
N LEU A 82 -0.83 -8.89 -8.00
CA LEU A 82 -1.55 -7.61 -7.96
C LEU A 82 -0.80 -6.50 -7.23
N LEU A 83 0.09 -6.82 -6.28
CA LEU A 83 0.86 -5.83 -5.53
C LEU A 83 1.74 -4.95 -6.44
N PRO A 84 2.52 -5.49 -7.39
CA PRO A 84 3.39 -4.66 -8.23
C PRO A 84 2.61 -3.65 -9.09
N PRO A 85 1.54 -4.04 -9.81
CA PRO A 85 0.72 -3.08 -10.55
C PRO A 85 0.10 -2.01 -9.64
N VAL A 86 -0.46 -2.40 -8.50
CA VAL A 86 -1.10 -1.46 -7.56
C VAL A 86 -0.07 -0.48 -7.00
N ALA A 87 1.12 -0.95 -6.63
CA ALA A 87 2.20 -0.10 -6.16
C ALA A 87 2.65 0.91 -7.23
N GLN A 88 2.76 0.48 -8.50
CA GLN A 88 3.10 1.38 -9.60
C GLN A 88 2.05 2.48 -9.81
N VAL A 89 0.76 2.13 -9.75
CA VAL A 89 -0.32 3.10 -9.85
C VAL A 89 -0.28 4.10 -8.68
N LEU A 90 -0.09 3.62 -7.46
CA LEU A 90 0.04 4.49 -6.27
C LEU A 90 1.25 5.42 -6.38
N GLU A 91 2.39 4.93 -6.87
CA GLU A 91 3.59 5.73 -7.09
C GLU A 91 3.36 6.81 -8.17
N GLN A 92 2.66 6.48 -9.25
CA GLN A 92 2.29 7.45 -10.28
C GLN A 92 1.35 8.53 -9.75
N VAL A 93 0.38 8.17 -8.90
CA VAL A 93 -0.51 9.12 -8.24
C VAL A 93 0.24 10.03 -7.26
N ALA A 94 1.21 9.47 -6.52
CA ALA A 94 2.07 10.28 -5.65
C ALA A 94 2.94 11.26 -6.46
N LYS A 95 3.52 10.80 -7.58
CA LYS A 95 4.30 11.67 -8.49
C LYS A 95 3.44 12.75 -9.12
N SER A 96 2.23 12.43 -9.58
CA SER A 96 1.34 13.43 -10.19
C SER A 96 0.89 14.49 -9.18
N SER A 97 0.76 14.12 -7.89
CA SER A 97 0.45 15.07 -6.83
C SER A 97 1.54 16.13 -6.64
N HIS A 98 2.82 15.79 -6.85
CA HIS A 98 3.92 16.76 -6.83
C HIS A 98 3.83 17.76 -7.99
N TRP A 99 3.45 17.31 -9.19
CA TRP A 99 3.27 18.22 -10.32
C TRP A 99 2.11 19.18 -10.07
N ILE A 100 0.99 18.67 -9.55
CA ILE A 100 -0.17 19.50 -9.21
C ILE A 100 0.17 20.53 -8.12
N SER A 101 0.91 20.13 -7.08
CA SER A 101 1.31 21.07 -6.02
C SER A 101 2.29 22.13 -6.52
N SER A 102 3.23 21.76 -7.41
CA SER A 102 4.15 22.73 -8.01
C SER A 102 3.42 23.76 -8.87
N ILE A 103 2.50 23.33 -9.73
CA ILE A 103 1.70 24.22 -10.59
C ILE A 103 0.82 25.13 -9.73
N ALA A 104 0.17 24.57 -8.70
CA ALA A 104 -0.64 25.36 -7.78
C ALA A 104 0.20 26.39 -7.03
N GLY A 105 1.40 26.01 -6.58
CA GLY A 105 2.36 26.91 -5.93
C GLY A 105 2.81 28.04 -6.85
N ASP A 106 3.15 27.74 -8.10
CA ASP A 106 3.56 28.74 -9.09
C ASP A 106 2.42 29.71 -9.42
N VAL A 107 1.20 29.20 -9.62
CA VAL A 107 0.02 30.03 -9.89
C VAL A 107 -0.28 30.95 -8.71
N VAL A 108 -0.24 30.44 -7.47
CA VAL A 108 -0.44 31.24 -6.26
C VAL A 108 0.69 32.26 -6.10
N GLY A 109 1.94 31.88 -6.37
CA GLY A 109 3.09 32.78 -6.34
C GLY A 109 2.94 33.95 -7.31
N VAL A 110 2.59 33.65 -8.58
CA VAL A 110 2.31 34.68 -9.60
C VAL A 110 1.15 35.57 -9.15
N LEU A 111 0.03 34.99 -8.72
CA LEU A 111 -1.16 35.73 -8.30
C LEU A 111 -0.87 36.65 -7.10
N THR A 112 -0.03 36.22 -6.17
CA THR A 112 0.33 36.99 -4.96
C THR A 112 1.40 38.06 -5.26
N SER A 113 2.24 37.84 -6.27
CA SER A 113 3.28 38.80 -6.69
C SER A 113 2.75 39.94 -7.58
N LEU A 114 1.61 39.75 -8.25
CA LEU A 114 1.01 40.76 -9.13
C LEU A 114 0.55 42.04 -8.40
N PRO A 115 -0.17 41.98 -7.25
CA PRO A 115 -0.62 43.17 -6.53
C PRO A 115 0.50 44.16 -6.17
N PRO A 116 1.62 43.76 -5.53
CA PRO A 116 2.68 44.72 -5.20
C PRO A 116 3.34 45.33 -6.44
N VAL A 117 3.47 44.59 -7.55
CA VAL A 117 3.99 45.14 -8.82
C VAL A 117 3.06 46.23 -9.36
N VAL A 118 1.75 45.95 -9.45
CA VAL A 118 0.76 46.93 -9.93
C VAL A 118 0.72 48.16 -9.02
N ILE A 119 0.76 47.97 -7.70
CA ILE A 119 0.81 49.06 -6.73
C ILE A 119 2.09 49.90 -6.93
N SER A 120 3.25 49.26 -7.10
CA SER A 120 4.52 49.98 -7.31
C SER A 120 4.50 50.87 -8.56
N ILE A 121 3.95 50.35 -9.67
CA ILE A 121 3.78 51.10 -10.91
C ILE A 121 2.80 52.27 -10.70
N GLY A 122 1.69 52.03 -10.00
CA GLY A 122 0.71 53.06 -9.67
C GLY A 122 1.30 54.19 -8.83
N VAL A 123 2.12 53.87 -7.83
CA VAL A 123 2.81 54.85 -6.98
C VAL A 123 3.82 55.68 -7.79
N LEU A 124 4.61 55.04 -8.64
CA LEU A 124 5.56 55.74 -9.51
C LEU A 124 4.84 56.70 -10.47
N TYR A 125 3.72 56.27 -11.04
CA TYR A 125 2.91 57.10 -11.92
C TYR A 125 2.29 58.30 -11.19
N LEU A 126 1.76 58.11 -9.99
CA LEU A 126 1.25 59.19 -9.14
C LEU A 126 2.35 60.20 -8.77
N ALA A 127 3.53 59.72 -8.38
CA ALA A 127 4.66 60.57 -8.07
C ALA A 127 5.09 61.42 -9.29
N PHE A 128 5.12 60.83 -10.48
CA PHE A 128 5.40 61.54 -11.72
C PHE A 128 4.37 62.64 -12.01
N LEU A 129 3.08 62.34 -11.85
CA LEU A 129 2.01 63.33 -12.04
C LEU A 129 2.12 64.48 -11.04
N LEU A 130 2.39 64.20 -9.76
CA LEU A 130 2.58 65.23 -8.76
C LEU A 130 3.77 66.14 -9.09
N VAL A 131 4.92 65.57 -9.45
CA VAL A 131 6.09 66.36 -9.87
C VAL A 131 5.76 67.23 -11.08
N ARG A 132 5.06 66.67 -12.08
CA ARG A 132 4.63 67.43 -13.27
C ARG A 132 3.72 68.61 -12.91
N LEU A 133 2.73 68.39 -12.03
CA LEU A 133 1.82 69.44 -11.57
C LEU A 133 2.53 70.51 -10.74
N PHE A 134 3.45 70.12 -9.84
CA PHE A 134 4.24 71.07 -9.06
C PHE A 134 5.16 71.91 -9.95
N ARG A 135 5.77 71.32 -10.98
CA ARG A 135 6.59 72.07 -11.95
C ARG A 135 5.74 73.09 -12.72
N GLN A 136 4.52 72.74 -13.12
CA GLN A 136 3.60 73.68 -13.78
C GLN A 136 3.21 74.84 -12.86
N LYS A 137 2.81 74.56 -11.61
CA LYS A 137 2.44 75.62 -10.65
C LYS A 137 3.58 76.59 -10.34
N ARG A 138 4.83 76.10 -10.24
CA ARG A 138 6.01 76.96 -10.01
C ARG A 138 6.28 77.95 -11.15
N LEU A 139 5.87 77.63 -12.38
CA LEU A 139 6.02 78.55 -13.52
C LEU A 139 4.98 79.68 -13.48
N THR A 140 3.75 79.39 -13.08
CA THR A 140 2.68 80.40 -12.99
C THR A 140 2.87 81.36 -11.81
N SER A 141 3.36 80.89 -10.65
CA SER A 141 3.66 81.76 -9.50
C SER A 141 4.83 82.73 -9.77
N ARG A 142 5.73 82.42 -10.71
CA ARG A 142 6.77 83.37 -11.17
C ARG A 142 6.23 84.48 -12.06
N ALA A 143 5.11 84.24 -12.75
CA ALA A 143 4.48 85.24 -13.60
C ALA A 143 3.67 86.27 -12.79
N TYR A 144 2.99 85.84 -11.72
CA TYR A 144 2.16 86.73 -10.89
C TYR A 144 2.94 87.61 -9.89
N GLY A 145 4.15 87.21 -9.49
CA GLY A 145 4.97 88.01 -8.56
C GLY A 145 5.69 89.20 -9.22
N HIS A 146 5.58 89.38 -10.53
CA HIS A 146 6.24 90.48 -11.24
C HIS A 146 5.35 91.72 -11.43
N ASP A 147 4.04 91.59 -11.21
CA ASP A 147 3.08 92.69 -11.44
C ASP A 147 2.82 93.56 -10.20
N GLU A 148 3.21 93.12 -8.99
CA GLU A 148 3.04 93.90 -7.76
C GLU A 148 4.21 94.85 -7.42
N SER A 149 5.28 94.89 -8.24
CA SER A 149 6.41 95.80 -8.00
C SER A 149 6.30 97.17 -8.69
N TRP A 150 5.11 97.53 -9.19
CA TRP A 150 4.88 98.78 -9.94
C TRP A 150 3.68 99.62 -9.46
N GLN A 151 3.33 99.55 -8.17
CA GLN A 151 2.49 100.55 -7.48
C GLN A 151 3.15 100.97 -6.18
#